data_AF-A0A0G1AH59-F1
#
_entry.id   AF-A0A0G1AH59-F1
#
_cell.length_a   1.000
_cell.length_b   1.000
_cell.length_c   1.000
_cell.angle_alpha   90.00
_cell.angle_beta   90.00
_cell.angle_gamma   90.00
#
_symmetry.space_group_name_H-M   'P 1'
#
loop_
_entity.id
_entity.type
_entity.pdbx_description
1 polymer ?
#
loop_
_entity_poly.entity_id
_entity_poly.type
_entity_poly.pdbx_seq_one_letter_code
_entity_poly.pdbx_strand_id
1 'polypeptide(L)'
;MKFLSVFTETKYSFEGKEADEKTVALVYRHWFVIFSTLFAFVLLAIMPFVVYAFIQPWLIMWDLTNLFMVALLVYFIIWWNGLFYRITMYLLDTWIITDRRILDNEQHGFFKRILSEMHLSKIQDVTVEIKG
;
A
#
# COMPACT_ATOMS: atom_id res chain seq x y z
N MET A 1 19.72 -15.63 -21.25
CA MET A 1 19.27 -14.72 -20.17
C MET A 1 17.76 -14.57 -20.26
N LYS A 2 16.98 -15.39 -19.52
CA LYS A 2 15.50 -15.44 -19.53
C LYS A 2 14.89 -15.07 -18.17
N PHE A 3 15.65 -14.39 -17.30
CA PHE A 3 15.20 -14.09 -15.93
C PHE A 3 14.41 -12.77 -15.83
N LEU A 4 14.63 -11.84 -16.76
CA LEU A 4 13.98 -10.54 -16.78
C LEU A 4 12.65 -10.52 -17.55
N SER A 5 12.20 -11.66 -18.10
CA SER A 5 10.91 -11.72 -18.82
C SER A 5 9.70 -11.59 -17.87
N VAL A 6 9.92 -11.69 -16.56
CA VAL A 6 8.90 -11.42 -15.51
C VAL A 6 8.54 -9.93 -15.44
N PHE A 7 9.44 -9.03 -15.86
CA PHE A 7 9.21 -7.58 -15.87
C PHE A 7 8.92 -7.03 -17.27
N THR A 8 8.75 -7.90 -18.28
CA THR A 8 8.24 -7.46 -19.58
C THR A 8 6.79 -7.05 -19.40
N GLU A 9 6.45 -5.82 -19.78
CA GLU A 9 5.10 -5.29 -19.74
C GLU A 9 4.10 -6.32 -20.28
N THR A 10 3.36 -6.95 -19.37
CA THR A 10 2.21 -7.73 -19.77
C THR A 10 1.22 -6.71 -20.28
N LYS A 11 0.96 -6.79 -21.58
CA LYS A 11 -0.07 -6.05 -22.31
C LYS A 11 -1.42 -6.44 -21.70
N TYR A 12 -1.72 -5.87 -20.54
CA TYR A 12 -2.94 -6.01 -19.78
C TYR A 12 -3.48 -7.44 -19.70
N SER A 13 -2.65 -8.37 -19.23
CA SER A 13 -3.08 -9.75 -18.96
C SER A 13 -3.02 -9.99 -17.46
N PHE A 14 -4.16 -10.32 -16.86
CA PHE A 14 -4.30 -10.67 -15.46
C PHE A 14 -4.76 -12.13 -15.33
N GLU A 15 -4.55 -12.71 -14.15
CA GLU A 15 -4.90 -14.09 -13.84
C GLU A 15 -6.43 -14.28 -13.90
N GLY A 16 -6.94 -15.21 -14.71
CA GLY A 16 -8.39 -15.44 -14.88
C GLY A 16 -9.05 -14.65 -16.02
N LYS A 17 -8.25 -14.02 -16.90
CA LYS A 17 -8.74 -13.35 -18.12
C LYS A 17 -9.40 -14.35 -19.08
N GLU A 18 -10.63 -14.05 -19.52
CA GLU A 18 -11.34 -14.90 -20.48
C GLU A 18 -10.76 -14.79 -21.91
N ALA A 19 -10.97 -15.82 -22.73
CA ALA A 19 -10.64 -15.76 -24.15
C ALA A 19 -11.42 -14.61 -24.81
N ASP A 20 -10.70 -13.73 -25.53
CA ASP A 20 -11.17 -12.49 -26.16
C ASP A 20 -11.62 -11.35 -25.22
N GLU A 21 -11.36 -11.41 -23.92
CA GLU A 21 -11.57 -10.26 -23.02
C GLU A 21 -10.51 -9.17 -23.27
N LYS A 22 -10.93 -7.92 -23.44
CA LYS A 22 -10.03 -6.77 -23.62
C LYS A 22 -10.09 -5.86 -22.41
N THR A 23 -8.96 -5.72 -21.76
CA THR A 23 -8.67 -4.71 -20.75
C THR A 23 -8.66 -3.31 -21.36
N VAL A 24 -9.52 -2.44 -20.84
CA VAL A 24 -9.67 -1.06 -21.27
C VAL A 24 -8.79 -0.13 -20.43
N ALA A 25 -8.78 -0.32 -19.11
CA ALA A 25 -8.01 0.52 -18.20
C ALA A 25 -7.51 -0.26 -16.99
N LEU A 26 -6.33 0.14 -16.50
CA LEU A 26 -5.78 -0.25 -15.21
C LEU A 26 -5.68 1.01 -14.36
N VAL A 27 -6.42 1.06 -13.26
CA VAL A 27 -6.54 2.23 -12.40
C VAL A 27 -5.95 1.90 -11.04
N TYR A 28 -5.03 2.75 -10.59
CA TYR A 28 -4.47 2.69 -9.25
C TYR A 28 -5.21 3.65 -8.31
N ARG A 29 -5.15 3.35 -7.02
CA ARG A 29 -5.69 4.22 -5.98
C ARG A 29 -5.02 5.59 -6.03
N HIS A 30 -5.78 6.66 -5.80
CA HIS A 30 -5.24 8.03 -5.89
C HIS A 30 -4.10 8.26 -4.89
N TRP A 31 -3.01 8.91 -5.33
CA TRP A 31 -1.79 9.16 -4.54
C TRP A 31 -2.05 9.93 -3.24
N PHE A 32 -3.10 10.74 -3.19
CA PHE A 32 -3.49 11.45 -1.97
C PHE A 32 -3.83 10.52 -0.80
N VAL A 33 -4.33 9.31 -1.09
CA VAL A 33 -4.66 8.31 -0.06
C VAL A 33 -3.39 7.81 0.64
N ILE A 34 -2.30 7.59 -0.10
CA ILE A 34 -1.04 7.19 0.51
C ILE A 34 -0.32 8.37 1.16
N PHE A 35 -0.45 9.58 0.61
CA PHE A 35 0.22 10.77 1.11
C PHE A 35 -0.10 11.06 2.59
N SER A 36 -1.38 11.02 2.98
CA SER A 36 -1.79 11.24 4.37
C SER A 36 -1.21 10.17 5.31
N THR A 37 -1.15 8.92 4.85
CA THR A 37 -0.53 7.82 5.59
C THR A 37 0.98 8.06 5.74
N LEU A 38 1.69 8.38 4.66
CA LEU A 38 3.13 8.65 4.69
C LEU A 38 3.48 9.82 5.60
N PHE A 39 2.67 10.88 5.58
CA PHE A 39 2.85 12.02 6.47
C PHE A 39 2.78 11.62 7.94
N ALA A 40 1.82 10.77 8.33
CA ALA A 40 1.74 10.24 9.70
C ALA A 40 2.97 9.38 10.06
N PHE A 41 3.49 8.58 9.13
CA PHE A 41 4.72 7.80 9.35
C PHE A 41 5.95 8.70 9.53
N VAL A 42 6.05 9.81 8.80
CA VAL A 42 7.13 10.80 8.98
C VAL A 42 7.07 11.41 10.37
N LEU A 43 5.89 11.80 10.85
CA LEU A 43 5.73 12.31 12.21
C LEU A 43 6.14 11.28 13.26
N LEU A 44 5.76 10.00 13.06
CA LEU A 44 6.19 8.91 13.93
C LEU A 44 7.72 8.72 13.93
N ALA A 45 8.38 8.85 12.77
CA ALA A 45 9.83 8.73 12.68
C ALA A 45 10.58 9.81 13.49
N ILE A 46 9.99 11.00 13.62
CA ILE A 46 10.57 12.13 14.37
C ILE A 46 10.39 11.95 15.90
N MET A 47 9.32 11.26 16.33
CA MET A 47 8.97 11.07 17.73
C MET A 47 10.13 10.60 18.65
N PRO A 48 10.91 9.56 18.32
CA PRO A 48 11.99 9.11 19.20
C PRO A 48 13.10 10.15 19.42
N PHE A 49 13.36 11.03 18.44
CA PHE A 49 14.34 12.10 18.59
C PHE A 49 13.85 13.18 19.55
N VAL A 50 12.55 13.51 19.47
CA VAL A 50 11.90 14.43 20.42
C VAL A 50 11.98 13.84 21.82
N VAL A 51 11.62 12.57 22.00
CA VAL A 51 11.71 11.89 23.30
C VAL A 51 13.14 11.92 23.84
N TYR A 52 14.14 11.58 23.01
CA TYR A 52 15.55 11.61 23.41
C TYR A 52 15.97 12.98 23.93
N ALA A 53 15.57 14.07 23.28
CA ALA A 53 15.91 15.43 23.69
C ALA A 53 15.45 15.77 25.13
N PHE A 54 14.36 15.16 25.62
CA PHE A 54 13.85 15.39 26.98
C PHE A 54 14.46 14.43 28.02
N ILE A 55 14.77 13.18 27.64
CA ILE A 55 15.20 12.15 28.60
C ILE A 55 16.71 11.92 28.66
N GLN A 56 17.49 12.48 27.73
CA GLN A 56 18.92 12.27 27.61
C GLN A 56 19.72 12.47 28.91
N PRO A 57 19.47 13.50 29.76
CA PRO A 57 20.20 13.67 31.01
C PRO A 57 20.00 12.50 31.98
N TRP A 58 18.77 11.99 32.05
CA TRP A 58 18.39 10.85 32.89
C TRP A 58 19.00 9.55 32.39
N LEU A 59 19.04 9.36 31.07
CA LEU A 59 19.68 8.19 30.45
C LEU A 59 21.17 8.11 30.77
N ILE A 60 21.87 9.25 30.77
CA ILE A 60 23.29 9.30 31.14
C ILE A 60 23.45 9.06 32.64
N MET A 61 22.64 9.71 33.47
CA MET A 61 22.74 9.60 34.92
C MET A 61 22.58 8.16 35.42
N TRP A 62 21.77 7.35 34.75
CA TRP A 62 21.48 5.96 35.13
C TRP A 62 22.18 4.91 34.25
N ASP A 63 23.10 5.34 33.36
CA ASP A 63 23.81 4.46 32.41
C ASP A 63 22.88 3.60 31.52
N LEU A 64 21.72 4.15 31.14
CA LEU A 64 20.70 3.48 30.32
C LEU A 64 20.84 3.78 28.82
N THR A 65 21.90 4.47 28.41
CA THR A 65 22.10 4.90 27.01
C THR A 65 22.12 3.72 26.03
N ASN A 66 22.81 2.63 26.39
CA ASN A 66 22.86 1.43 25.55
C ASN A 66 21.50 0.76 25.40
N LEU A 67 20.73 0.69 26.49
CA LEU A 67 19.38 0.14 26.48
C LEU A 67 18.45 0.98 25.59
N PHE A 68 18.57 2.31 25.67
CA PHE A 68 17.81 3.22 24.81
C PHE A 68 18.17 3.03 23.33
N MET A 69 19.45 2.86 22.98
CA MET A 69 19.86 2.58 21.60
C MET A 69 19.26 1.28 21.06
N VAL A 70 19.22 0.21 21.87
CA VAL A 70 18.58 -1.05 21.48
C VAL A 70 17.08 -0.84 21.26
N ALA A 71 16.40 -0.12 22.17
CA ALA A 71 14.98 0.20 22.02
C ALA A 71 14.70 1.03 20.76
N LEU A 72 15.57 1.98 20.43
CA LEU A 72 15.50 2.80 19.23
C LEU A 72 15.62 1.95 17.95
N LEU A 73 16.55 0.99 17.92
CA LEU A 73 16.71 0.07 16.79
C LEU A 73 15.46 -0.79 16.60
N VAL A 74 14.93 -1.37 17.68
CA VAL A 74 13.69 -2.16 17.63
C VAL A 74 12.53 -1.31 17.15
N TYR A 75 12.42 -0.06 17.62
CA TYR A 75 11.41 0.89 17.17
C TYR A 75 11.48 1.12 15.66
N PHE A 76 12.67 1.43 15.12
CA PHE A 76 12.83 1.69 13.69
C PHE A 76 12.59 0.45 12.83
N ILE A 77 12.91 -0.75 13.31
CA ILE A 77 12.57 -2.00 12.62
C ILE A 77 11.04 -2.15 12.51
N ILE A 78 10.31 -1.93 13.60
CA ILE A 78 8.84 -1.99 13.60
C ILE A 78 8.26 -0.91 12.69
N TRP A 79 8.78 0.32 12.79
CA TRP A 79 8.36 1.45 11.95
C TRP A 79 8.58 1.16 10.46
N TRP A 80 9.75 0.63 10.09
CA TRP A 80 10.08 0.29 8.71
C TRP A 80 9.17 -0.81 8.15
N ASN A 81 8.91 -1.86 8.94
CA ASN A 81 8.00 -2.92 8.54
C ASN A 81 6.57 -2.42 8.37
N GLY A 82 6.10 -1.54 9.28
CA GLY A 82 4.79 -0.91 9.17
C GLY A 82 4.66 -0.02 7.93
N LEU A 83 5.69 0.78 7.63
CA LEU A 83 5.74 1.61 6.44
C LEU A 83 5.71 0.75 5.16
N PHE A 84 6.57 -0.26 5.10
CA PHE A 84 6.65 -1.20 3.99
C PHE A 84 5.33 -1.92 3.76
N TYR A 85 4.68 -2.40 4.82
CA TYR A 85 3.35 -3.00 4.73
C TYR A 85 2.34 -2.06 4.08
N ARG A 86 2.25 -0.81 4.56
CA ARG A 86 1.26 0.17 4.06
C ARG A 86 1.50 0.53 2.61
N ILE A 87 2.76 0.70 2.21
CA ILE A 87 3.14 0.95 0.82
C ILE A 87 2.77 -0.26 -0.05
N THR A 88 3.07 -1.47 0.40
CA THR A 88 2.77 -2.70 -0.33
C THR A 88 1.27 -2.86 -0.58
N MET A 89 0.43 -2.70 0.46
CA MET A 89 -1.03 -2.77 0.29
C MET A 89 -1.52 -1.74 -0.73
N TYR A 90 -1.05 -0.49 -0.63
CA TYR A 90 -1.45 0.57 -1.56
C TYR A 90 -1.03 0.29 -3.01
N LEU A 91 0.17 -0.26 -3.23
CA LEU A 91 0.67 -0.55 -4.58
C LEU A 91 0.00 -1.77 -5.23
N LEU A 92 -0.43 -2.74 -4.41
CA LEU A 92 -1.07 -3.97 -4.90
C LEU A 92 -2.59 -3.84 -5.07
N ASP A 93 -3.21 -2.85 -4.41
CA ASP A 93 -4.62 -2.50 -4.64
C ASP A 93 -4.80 -1.92 -6.05
N THR A 94 -5.57 -2.59 -6.89
CA THR A 94 -5.71 -2.24 -8.31
C THR A 94 -7.11 -2.48 -8.82
N TRP A 95 -7.57 -1.59 -9.70
CA TRP A 95 -8.85 -1.70 -10.38
C TRP A 95 -8.61 -1.97 -11.86
N ILE A 96 -9.14 -3.08 -12.36
CA ILE A 96 -9.01 -3.47 -13.77
C ILE A 96 -10.38 -3.33 -14.42
N ILE A 97 -10.47 -2.46 -15.42
CA ILE A 97 -11.69 -2.26 -16.20
C ILE A 97 -11.50 -2.99 -17.54
N THR A 98 -12.38 -3.95 -17.83
CA THR A 98 -12.42 -4.66 -19.11
C THR A 98 -13.68 -4.28 -19.90
N ASP A 99 -13.79 -4.77 -21.12
CA ASP A 99 -14.96 -4.62 -21.98
C ASP A 99 -16.17 -5.45 -21.51
N ARG A 100 -15.97 -6.40 -20.58
CA ARG A 100 -17.04 -7.28 -20.05
C ARG A 100 -17.36 -7.03 -18.59
N ARG A 101 -16.38 -6.71 -17.76
CA ARG A 101 -16.49 -6.63 -16.30
C ARG A 101 -15.50 -5.63 -15.70
N ILE A 102 -15.78 -5.22 -14.48
CA ILE A 102 -14.87 -4.48 -13.62
C ILE A 102 -14.37 -5.45 -12.56
N LEU A 103 -13.05 -5.50 -12.37
CA LEU A 103 -12.40 -6.31 -11.37
C LEU A 103 -11.77 -5.39 -10.34
N ASP A 104 -12.13 -5.60 -9.09
CA ASP A 104 -11.53 -4.95 -7.94
C ASP A 104 -10.61 -5.95 -7.26
N ASN A 105 -9.31 -5.65 -7.26
CA ASN A 105 -8.28 -6.47 -6.65
C ASN A 105 -7.78 -5.76 -5.39
N GLU A 106 -8.21 -6.26 -4.23
CA GLU A 106 -7.82 -5.74 -2.93
C GLU A 106 -6.84 -6.70 -2.24
N GLN A 107 -5.74 -6.15 -1.75
CA GLN A 107 -4.74 -6.90 -1.00
C GLN A 107 -4.97 -6.74 0.51
N HIS A 108 -5.37 -7.81 1.18
CA HIS A 108 -5.53 -7.86 2.63
C HIS A 108 -4.36 -8.59 3.29
N GLY A 109 -3.35 -7.84 3.72
CA GLY A 109 -2.14 -8.43 4.28
C GLY A 109 -1.29 -9.11 3.19
N PHE A 110 -0.29 -9.89 3.57
CA PHE A 110 0.69 -10.38 2.57
C PHE A 110 0.21 -11.55 1.71
N PHE A 111 -0.77 -12.33 2.18
CA PHE A 111 -1.12 -13.61 1.55
C PHE A 111 -2.61 -13.76 1.21
N LYS A 112 -3.43 -12.75 1.48
CA LYS A 112 -4.86 -12.79 1.19
C LYS A 112 -5.18 -11.71 0.16
N ARG A 113 -5.47 -12.15 -1.05
CA ARG A 113 -5.94 -11.33 -2.17
C ARG A 113 -7.44 -11.58 -2.34
N ILE A 114 -8.24 -10.52 -2.39
CA ILE A 114 -9.67 -10.62 -2.68
C ILE A 114 -9.90 -10.04 -4.07
N LEU A 115 -10.43 -10.89 -4.95
CA LEU A 115 -10.83 -10.50 -6.30
C LEU A 115 -12.35 -10.42 -6.34
N SER A 116 -12.87 -9.23 -6.53
CA SER A 116 -14.30 -8.97 -6.69
C SER A 116 -14.57 -8.68 -8.16
N GLU A 117 -15.52 -9.41 -8.76
CA GLU A 117 -15.85 -9.26 -10.18
C GLU A 117 -17.27 -8.72 -10.35
N MET A 118 -17.42 -7.69 -11.18
CA MET A 118 -18.71 -7.08 -11.50
C MET A 118 -18.89 -7.03 -13.01
N HIS A 119 -19.76 -7.88 -13.55
CA HIS A 119 -20.10 -7.87 -14.97
C HIS A 119 -20.90 -6.63 -15.35
N LEU A 120 -20.49 -5.94 -16.42
CA LEU A 120 -21.17 -4.76 -16.93
C LEU A 120 -22.62 -5.07 -17.34
N SER A 121 -22.88 -6.28 -17.83
CA SER A 121 -24.24 -6.74 -18.19
C SER A 121 -25.20 -6.89 -17.01
N LYS A 122 -24.68 -6.93 -15.77
CA LYS A 122 -25.49 -7.05 -14.55
C LYS A 122 -25.70 -5.70 -13.84
N ILE A 123 -25.08 -4.63 -14.34
CA ILE A 123 -25.29 -3.27 -13.82
C ILE A 123 -26.61 -2.76 -14.38
N GLN A 124 -27.60 -2.58 -13.52
CA GLN A 124 -28.96 -2.20 -13.94
C GLN A 124 -29.18 -0.69 -13.95
N ASP A 125 -28.68 0.01 -12.93
CA ASP A 125 -28.87 1.46 -12.78
C ASP A 125 -27.53 2.14 -12.42
N VAL A 126 -27.26 3.28 -13.06
CA VAL A 126 -26.10 4.15 -12.78
C VAL A 126 -26.61 5.55 -12.50
N THR A 127 -26.31 6.09 -11.32
CA THR A 127 -26.66 7.46 -10.95
C THR A 127 -25.44 8.37 -11.05
N VAL A 128 -25.60 9.53 -11.69
CA VAL A 128 -24.55 10.55 -11.82
C VAL A 128 -25.06 11.85 -11.19
N GLU A 129 -24.41 12.32 -10.13
CA GLU A 129 -24.71 13.60 -9.49
C GLU A 129 -23.62 14.62 -9.84
N ILE A 130 -24.00 15.71 -10.51
CA ILE A 130 -23.09 16.82 -10.83
C ILE A 130 -23.52 18.01 -9.96
N LYS A 131 -22.70 18.37 -8.98
CA LYS A 131 -22.87 19.59 -8.18
C LYS A 131 -22.13 20.73 -8.88
N GLY A 132 -22.89 21.71 -9.36
CA GLY A 132 -22.39 22.95 -9.96
C GLY A 132 -22.01 23.99 -8.92
#